data_AF-A0A2J5Q079-F1
#
_entry.id   AF-A0A2J5Q079-F1
#
_cell.length_a   1.000
_cell.length_b   1.000
_cell.length_c   1.000
_cell.angle_alpha   90.00
_cell.angle_beta   90.00
_cell.angle_gamma   90.00
#
_symmetry.space_group_name_H-M   'P 1'
#
loop_
_entity.id
_entity.type
_entity.pdbx_description
1 polymer ?
#
loop_
_entity_poly.entity_id
_entity_poly.type
_entity_poly.pdbx_seq_one_letter_code
_entity_poly.pdbx_strand_id
1 'polypeptide(L)'
;AEGGEVAIIEGKAGNASGEARRSGATDAFKKASQIKLVASQPADWDRIKALDVATNVLQRNPNVKAIYCANDTMAMGVAQAVANAGKTGNVLVVGTDGIPEARKMVEAGQMTATIAQNPADIGATGLKLMVDAEKSGKVIPLDKAPQFTLVDSILVTK
;
A
#
# COMPACT_ATOMS: atom_id res chain seq x y z
N ALA A 1 17.07 9.47 -8.73
CA ALA A 1 16.00 10.09 -7.93
C ALA A 1 16.67 10.90 -6.83
N GLU A 2 16.34 12.18 -6.71
CA GLU A 2 16.73 12.97 -5.55
C GLU A 2 16.10 12.31 -4.32
N GLY A 3 16.92 11.96 -3.34
CA GLY A 3 16.48 11.32 -2.12
C GLY A 3 15.49 12.15 -1.31
N GLY A 4 15.06 11.66 -0.15
CA GLY A 4 14.16 12.43 0.69
C GLY A 4 13.67 11.72 1.93
N GLU A 5 13.02 12.52 2.77
CA GLU A 5 12.33 12.05 3.96
C GLU A 5 10.99 11.41 3.56
N VAL A 6 10.71 10.22 4.06
CA VAL A 6 9.47 9.48 3.80
C VAL A 6 8.81 9.07 5.10
N ALA A 7 7.51 8.84 5.05
CA ALA A 7 6.74 8.31 6.18
C ALA A 7 5.88 7.11 5.79
N ILE A 8 5.55 6.29 6.78
CA ILE A 8 4.57 5.20 6.67
C ILE A 8 3.41 5.48 7.64
N ILE A 9 2.17 5.42 7.11
CA ILE A 9 0.95 5.34 7.91
C ILE A 9 0.50 3.89 7.94
N GLU A 10 0.68 3.28 9.10
CA GLU A 10 0.47 1.85 9.32
C GLU A 10 -1.00 1.56 9.63
N GLY A 11 -1.39 0.30 9.42
CA GLY A 11 -2.68 -0.20 9.86
C GLY A 11 -2.73 -0.47 11.37
N LYS A 12 -3.71 -1.28 11.79
CA LYS A 12 -3.79 -1.75 13.17
C LYS A 12 -2.62 -2.70 13.48
N ALA A 13 -1.88 -2.40 14.54
CA ALA A 13 -0.73 -3.20 14.97
C ALA A 13 -1.09 -4.67 15.18
N GLY A 14 -0.20 -5.57 14.75
CA GLY A 14 -0.40 -7.03 14.83
C GLY A 14 -1.29 -7.62 13.73
N ASN A 15 -1.87 -6.81 12.84
CA ASN A 15 -2.54 -7.34 11.66
C ASN A 15 -1.50 -7.86 10.64
N ALA A 16 -1.57 -9.14 10.28
CA ALA A 16 -0.58 -9.79 9.42
C ALA A 16 -0.33 -9.06 8.08
N SER A 17 -1.40 -8.68 7.37
CA SER A 17 -1.28 -7.96 6.10
C SER A 17 -0.68 -6.57 6.29
N GLY A 18 -1.08 -5.85 7.34
CA GLY A 18 -0.52 -4.54 7.68
C GLY A 18 0.96 -4.60 8.04
N GLU A 19 1.38 -5.58 8.84
CA GLU A 19 2.79 -5.78 9.19
C GLU A 19 3.64 -6.17 7.98
N ALA A 20 3.10 -7.01 7.08
CA ALA A 20 3.79 -7.37 5.84
C ALA A 20 3.98 -6.15 4.92
N ARG A 21 2.93 -5.33 4.75
CA ARG A 21 2.97 -4.07 3.98
C ARG A 21 3.99 -3.09 4.57
N ARG A 22 3.97 -2.87 5.89
CA ARG A 22 4.91 -2.00 6.61
C ARG A 22 6.35 -2.49 6.46
N SER A 23 6.59 -3.79 6.68
CA SER A 23 7.94 -4.37 6.61
C SER A 23 8.49 -4.30 5.19
N GLY A 24 7.69 -4.66 4.18
CA GLY A 24 8.08 -4.57 2.77
C GLY A 24 8.45 -3.14 2.34
N ALA A 25 7.63 -2.14 2.71
CA ALA A 25 7.95 -0.73 2.44
C ALA A 25 9.22 -0.28 3.17
N THR A 26 9.36 -0.64 4.44
CA THR A 26 10.54 -0.30 5.26
C THR A 26 11.82 -0.88 4.67
N ASP A 27 11.80 -2.14 4.24
CA ASP A 27 12.97 -2.81 3.67
C ASP A 27 13.32 -2.26 2.29
N ALA A 28 12.32 -1.89 1.48
CA ALA A 28 12.55 -1.20 0.21
C ALA A 28 13.21 0.17 0.43
N PHE A 29 12.74 0.96 1.41
CA PHE A 29 13.34 2.24 1.75
C PHE A 29 14.77 2.11 2.28
N LYS A 30 15.05 1.12 3.15
CA LYS A 30 16.41 0.86 3.68
C LYS A 30 17.42 0.54 2.59
N LYS A 31 16.99 -0.12 1.50
CA LYS A 31 17.86 -0.45 0.35
C LYS A 31 18.19 0.76 -0.52
N ALA A 32 17.43 1.85 -0.41
CA ALA A 32 17.67 3.09 -1.13
C ALA A 32 18.39 4.09 -0.20
N SER A 33 19.72 4.17 -0.29
CA SER A 33 20.55 4.99 0.62
C SER A 33 20.19 6.48 0.66
N GLN A 34 19.51 6.97 -0.37
CA GLN A 34 19.02 8.35 -0.48
C GLN A 34 17.68 8.59 0.24
N ILE A 35 17.01 7.54 0.73
CA ILE A 35 15.71 7.63 1.41
C ILE A 35 15.91 7.54 2.93
N LYS A 36 15.23 8.42 3.67
CA LYS A 36 15.21 8.41 5.14
C LYS A 36 13.77 8.25 5.63
N LEU A 37 13.47 7.12 6.29
CA LEU A 37 12.19 6.92 6.98
C LEU A 37 12.18 7.75 8.27
N VAL A 38 11.39 8.83 8.30
CA VAL A 38 11.33 9.77 9.44
C VAL A 38 10.15 9.52 10.38
N ALA A 39 9.13 8.81 9.91
CA ALA A 39 7.99 8.40 10.73
C ALA A 39 7.38 7.09 10.22
N SER A 40 6.94 6.26 11.16
CA SER A 40 6.14 5.06 10.92
C SER A 40 5.16 4.96 12.09
N GLN A 41 3.87 5.21 11.85
CA GLN A 41 2.88 5.33 12.92
C GLN A 41 1.53 4.70 12.55
N PRO A 42 0.85 4.03 13.50
CA PRO A 42 -0.43 3.39 13.26
C PRO A 42 -1.60 4.39 13.22
N ALA A 43 -2.46 4.22 12.22
CA ALA A 43 -3.75 4.88 12.11
C ALA A 43 -4.93 3.88 12.12
N ASP A 44 -4.67 2.62 12.46
CA ASP A 44 -5.69 1.61 12.78
C ASP A 44 -6.74 1.35 11.67
N TRP A 45 -6.36 1.55 10.41
CA TRP A 45 -7.26 1.45 9.24
C TRP A 45 -8.35 2.53 9.18
N ASP A 46 -8.25 3.56 10.01
CA ASP A 46 -9.26 4.60 10.16
C ASP A 46 -8.86 5.89 9.43
N ARG A 47 -9.81 6.46 8.67
CA ARG A 47 -9.58 7.65 7.84
C ARG A 47 -9.33 8.90 8.68
N ILE A 48 -10.07 9.08 9.78
CA ILE A 48 -9.99 10.28 10.62
C ILE A 48 -8.68 10.23 11.42
N LYS A 49 -8.35 9.08 11.99
CA LYS A 49 -7.08 8.86 12.69
C LYS A 49 -5.89 9.06 11.74
N ALA A 50 -5.99 8.62 10.48
CA ALA A 50 -4.93 8.83 9.50
C ALA A 50 -4.73 10.32 9.18
N LEU A 51 -5.81 11.11 9.09
CA LEU A 51 -5.74 12.57 8.95
C LEU A 51 -4.99 13.20 10.14
N ASP A 52 -5.33 12.82 11.37
CA ASP A 52 -4.68 13.36 12.58
C ASP A 52 -3.19 12.97 12.66
N VAL A 53 -2.89 11.69 12.45
CA VAL A 53 -1.51 11.19 12.48
C VAL A 53 -0.67 11.84 11.38
N ALA A 54 -1.18 11.92 10.16
CA ALA A 54 -0.46 12.55 9.05
C ALA A 54 -0.24 14.06 9.27
N THR A 55 -1.21 14.75 9.86
CA THR A 55 -1.06 16.17 10.24
C THR A 55 0.12 16.33 11.20
N ASN A 56 0.21 15.51 12.25
CA ASN A 56 1.32 15.55 13.20
C ASN A 56 2.67 15.19 12.55
N VAL A 57 2.68 14.20 11.65
CA VAL A 57 3.88 13.80 10.90
C VAL A 57 4.39 14.94 10.02
N LEU A 58 3.49 15.60 9.28
CA LEU A 58 3.81 16.71 8.38
C LEU A 58 4.29 17.96 9.13
N GLN A 59 3.73 18.23 10.31
CA GLN A 59 4.17 19.32 11.19
C GLN A 59 5.57 19.07 11.74
N ARG A 60 5.85 17.84 12.22
CA ARG A 60 7.15 17.48 12.79
C ARG A 60 8.26 17.34 11.74
N ASN A 61 7.90 16.95 10.51
CA ASN A 61 8.83 16.68 9.42
C ASN A 61 8.40 17.46 8.16
N PRO A 62 8.63 18.79 8.12
CA PRO A 62 8.14 19.63 7.03
C PRO A 62 8.75 19.29 5.66
N ASN A 63 9.86 18.54 5.63
CA ASN A 63 10.57 18.18 4.40
C ASN A 63 10.18 16.80 3.84
N VAL A 64 9.19 16.10 4.44
CA VAL A 64 8.67 14.84 3.91
C VAL A 64 8.28 15.01 2.44
N LYS A 65 8.79 14.10 1.60
CA LYS A 65 8.55 14.05 0.15
C LYS A 65 7.51 13.01 -0.24
N ALA A 66 7.34 11.96 0.56
CA ALA A 66 6.37 10.91 0.28
C ALA A 66 5.81 10.26 1.54
N ILE A 67 4.56 9.84 1.48
CA ILE A 67 3.86 9.09 2.52
C ILE A 67 3.24 7.83 1.89
N TYR A 68 3.66 6.66 2.37
CA TYR A 68 3.03 5.38 2.05
C TYR A 68 1.98 5.04 3.11
N CYS A 69 0.79 4.60 2.69
CA CYS A 69 -0.30 4.22 3.57
C CYS A 69 -0.63 2.75 3.35
N ALA A 70 -0.76 1.99 4.44
CA ALA A 70 -1.00 0.56 4.36
C ALA A 70 -2.38 0.20 3.79
N ASN A 71 -3.33 1.13 3.67
CA ASN A 71 -4.54 0.99 2.86
C ASN A 71 -5.05 2.34 2.31
N ASP A 72 -6.03 2.28 1.41
CA ASP A 72 -6.63 3.44 0.76
C ASP A 72 -7.49 4.28 1.71
N THR A 73 -8.24 3.66 2.64
CA THR A 73 -9.04 4.39 3.62
C THR A 73 -8.20 5.41 4.41
N MET A 74 -7.03 4.98 4.86
CA MET A 74 -6.07 5.86 5.52
C MET A 74 -5.44 6.85 4.54
N ALA A 75 -5.08 6.40 3.33
CA ALA A 75 -4.49 7.26 2.30
C ALA A 75 -5.36 8.47 1.96
N MET A 76 -6.68 8.32 1.95
CA MET A 76 -7.61 9.43 1.75
C MET A 76 -7.60 10.44 2.91
N GLY A 77 -7.38 9.98 4.14
CA GLY A 77 -7.14 10.85 5.30
C GLY A 77 -5.82 11.60 5.20
N VAL A 78 -4.76 10.90 4.75
CA VAL A 78 -3.44 11.50 4.49
C VAL A 78 -3.50 12.53 3.38
N ALA A 79 -4.21 12.25 2.28
CA ALA A 79 -4.40 13.20 1.19
C ALA A 79 -5.05 14.50 1.68
N GLN A 80 -6.04 14.40 2.57
CA GLN A 80 -6.63 15.57 3.21
C GLN A 80 -5.63 16.32 4.11
N ALA A 81 -4.79 15.62 4.88
CA ALA A 81 -3.76 16.25 5.70
C ALA A 81 -2.73 17.02 4.84
N VAL A 82 -2.33 16.44 3.71
CA VAL A 82 -1.42 17.05 2.73
C VAL A 82 -2.06 18.29 2.11
N ALA A 83 -3.35 18.23 1.76
CA ALA A 83 -4.09 19.38 1.24
C ALA A 83 -4.21 20.50 2.28
N ASN A 84 -4.54 20.16 3.53
CA ASN A 84 -4.61 21.13 4.64
C ASN A 84 -3.27 21.83 4.90
N ALA A 85 -2.15 21.14 4.65
CA ALA A 85 -0.80 21.70 4.75
C ALA A 85 -0.38 22.52 3.51
N GLY A 86 -1.23 22.66 2.49
CA GLY A 86 -0.89 23.34 1.23
C GLY A 86 0.15 22.59 0.39
N LYS A 87 0.25 21.26 0.54
CA LYS A 87 1.30 20.43 -0.08
C LYS A 87 0.80 19.47 -1.16
N THR A 88 -0.44 19.62 -1.63
CA THR A 88 -0.95 18.85 -2.77
C THR A 88 -0.03 19.00 -3.98
N GLY A 89 0.34 17.89 -4.62
CA GLY A 89 1.31 17.86 -5.73
C GLY A 89 2.78 17.95 -5.32
N ASN A 90 3.08 18.34 -4.07
CA ASN A 90 4.46 18.45 -3.55
C ASN A 90 4.87 17.27 -2.65
N VAL A 91 3.90 16.58 -2.06
CA VAL A 91 4.09 15.35 -1.28
C VAL A 91 3.41 14.21 -2.00
N LEU A 92 4.16 13.14 -2.28
CA LEU A 92 3.59 11.94 -2.90
C LEU A 92 2.77 11.17 -1.86
N VAL A 93 1.52 10.81 -2.20
CA VAL A 93 0.63 10.01 -1.34
C VAL A 93 0.31 8.71 -2.05
N VAL A 94 0.73 7.59 -1.46
CA VAL A 94 0.56 6.25 -2.04
C VAL A 94 -0.28 5.38 -1.12
N GLY A 95 -1.43 4.92 -1.62
CA GLY A 95 -2.34 4.00 -0.92
C GLY A 95 -2.12 2.53 -1.27
N THR A 96 -2.99 1.67 -0.74
CA THR A 96 -3.04 0.24 -1.06
C THR A 96 -4.50 -0.20 -1.08
N ASP A 97 -4.89 -1.00 -2.08
CA ASP A 97 -6.14 -1.76 -2.31
C ASP A 97 -6.70 -1.44 -3.71
N GLY A 98 -6.66 -0.18 -4.13
CA GLY A 98 -7.21 0.28 -5.40
C GLY A 98 -8.72 0.45 -5.37
N ILE A 99 -9.29 0.93 -4.26
CA ILE A 99 -10.74 1.15 -4.13
C ILE A 99 -11.22 2.28 -5.07
N PRO A 100 -12.51 2.27 -5.49
CA PRO A 100 -13.00 3.24 -6.49
C PRO A 100 -12.78 4.71 -6.12
N GLU A 101 -12.96 5.09 -4.85
CA GLU A 101 -12.75 6.47 -4.38
C GLU A 101 -11.27 6.87 -4.49
N ALA A 102 -10.34 6.00 -4.06
CA ALA A 102 -8.91 6.27 -4.15
C ALA A 102 -8.43 6.38 -5.60
N ARG A 103 -8.97 5.58 -6.53
CA ARG A 103 -8.69 5.71 -7.96
C ARG A 103 -9.10 7.08 -8.50
N LYS A 104 -10.30 7.55 -8.16
CA LYS A 104 -10.75 8.90 -8.52
C LYS A 104 -9.84 9.98 -7.92
N MET A 105 -9.35 9.81 -6.70
CA MET A 105 -8.38 10.74 -6.09
C MET A 105 -7.02 10.70 -6.79
N VAL A 106 -6.59 9.55 -7.30
CA VAL A 106 -5.39 9.43 -8.15
C VAL A 106 -5.61 10.16 -9.49
N GLU A 107 -6.72 9.91 -10.17
CA GLU A 107 -7.11 10.60 -11.41
C GLU A 107 -7.18 12.12 -11.24
N ALA A 108 -7.69 12.58 -10.08
CA ALA A 108 -7.80 13.99 -9.73
C ALA A 108 -6.49 14.62 -9.21
N GLY A 109 -5.41 13.86 -9.07
CA GLY A 109 -4.12 14.34 -8.54
C GLY A 109 -4.11 14.66 -7.04
N GLN A 110 -5.13 14.24 -6.30
CA GLN A 110 -5.20 14.37 -4.84
C GLN A 110 -4.41 13.26 -4.12
N MET A 111 -4.31 12.09 -4.75
CA MET A 111 -3.37 11.02 -4.42
C MET A 111 -2.41 10.81 -5.60
N THR A 112 -1.22 10.27 -5.33
CA THR A 112 -0.23 10.00 -6.38
C THR A 112 -0.43 8.62 -7.00
N ALA A 113 -0.67 7.61 -6.16
CA ALA A 113 -0.86 6.24 -6.60
C ALA A 113 -1.62 5.40 -5.57
N THR A 114 -2.04 4.22 -5.98
CA THR A 114 -2.44 3.13 -5.07
C THR A 114 -1.95 1.79 -5.61
N ILE A 115 -1.45 0.92 -4.73
CA ILE A 115 -1.07 -0.45 -5.08
C ILE A 115 -2.29 -1.35 -4.97
N ALA A 116 -2.65 -2.05 -6.03
CA ALA A 116 -3.81 -2.94 -6.05
C ALA A 116 -3.40 -4.40 -6.32
N GLN A 117 -4.26 -5.33 -5.92
CA GLN A 117 -4.18 -6.71 -6.41
C GLN A 117 -4.62 -6.77 -7.88
N ASN A 118 -4.27 -7.85 -8.57
CA ASN A 118 -4.73 -8.12 -9.93
C ASN A 118 -5.81 -9.23 -9.94
N PRO A 119 -7.11 -8.89 -9.74
CA PRO A 119 -8.16 -9.90 -9.62
C PRO A 119 -8.34 -10.73 -10.89
N ALA A 120 -8.08 -10.16 -12.07
CA ALA A 120 -8.16 -10.90 -13.33
C ALA A 120 -7.09 -11.99 -13.41
N ASP A 121 -5.85 -11.66 -13.04
CA ASP A 121 -4.74 -12.62 -13.06
C ASP A 121 -4.84 -13.65 -11.92
N ILE A 122 -5.35 -13.25 -10.75
CA ILE A 122 -5.71 -14.19 -9.66
C ILE A 122 -6.73 -15.22 -10.17
N GLY A 123 -7.80 -14.77 -10.83
CA GLY A 123 -8.82 -15.65 -11.40
C GLY A 123 -8.27 -16.57 -12.48
N ALA A 124 -7.51 -16.04 -13.43
CA ALA A 124 -6.90 -16.80 -14.51
C ALA A 124 -5.89 -17.84 -14.00
N THR A 125 -5.03 -17.45 -13.06
CA THR A 125 -4.06 -18.33 -12.40
C THR A 125 -4.77 -19.44 -11.62
N GLY A 126 -5.78 -19.10 -10.83
CA GLY A 126 -6.55 -20.08 -10.06
C GLY A 126 -7.23 -21.11 -10.96
N LEU A 127 -7.87 -20.67 -12.04
CA LEU A 127 -8.50 -21.56 -13.02
C LEU A 127 -7.48 -22.47 -13.70
N LYS A 128 -6.33 -21.92 -14.11
CA LYS A 128 -5.25 -22.70 -14.72
C LYS A 128 -4.75 -23.80 -13.78
N LEU A 129 -4.45 -23.47 -12.53
CA LEU A 129 -3.99 -24.43 -11.52
C LEU A 129 -5.01 -25.55 -11.31
N MET A 130 -6.31 -25.21 -11.28
CA MET A 130 -7.39 -26.19 -11.14
C MET A 130 -7.46 -27.13 -12.36
N VAL A 131 -7.37 -26.60 -13.58
CA VAL A 131 -7.36 -27.40 -14.82
C VAL A 131 -6.14 -28.32 -14.89
N ASP A 132 -4.96 -27.82 -14.50
CA ASP A 132 -3.73 -28.62 -14.49
C ASP A 132 -3.81 -29.76 -13.46
N ALA A 133 -4.41 -29.51 -12.30
CA ALA A 133 -4.66 -30.53 -11.28
C ALA A 133 -5.67 -31.59 -11.77
N GLU A 134 -6.77 -31.19 -12.42
CA GLU A 134 -7.76 -32.11 -12.98
C GLU A 134 -7.14 -33.05 -14.01
N LYS A 135 -6.32 -32.51 -14.94
CA LYS A 135 -5.61 -33.29 -15.96
C LYS A 135 -4.64 -34.32 -15.40
N SER A 136 -4.19 -34.17 -14.15
CA SER A 136 -3.35 -35.17 -13.48
C SER A 136 -4.12 -36.45 -13.12
N GLY A 137 -5.46 -36.41 -13.14
CA GLY A 137 -6.34 -37.51 -12.80
C GLY A 137 -6.32 -37.92 -11.32
N LYS A 138 -5.66 -37.15 -10.46
CA LYS A 138 -5.55 -37.42 -9.02
C LYS A 138 -5.69 -36.13 -8.22
N VAL A 139 -6.45 -36.22 -7.12
CA VAL A 139 -6.46 -35.15 -6.11
C VAL A 139 -5.15 -35.15 -5.34
N ILE A 140 -4.79 -34.00 -4.78
CA ILE A 140 -3.61 -33.88 -3.91
C ILE A 140 -3.74 -34.83 -2.71
N PRO A 141 -2.68 -35.57 -2.34
CA PRO A 141 -2.64 -36.34 -1.10
C PRO A 141 -2.90 -35.47 0.13
N LEU A 142 -3.56 -36.03 1.16
CA LEU A 142 -3.93 -35.31 2.38
C LEU A 142 -2.73 -34.77 3.17
N ASP A 143 -1.57 -35.39 3.00
CA ASP A 143 -0.31 -35.05 3.67
C ASP A 143 0.56 -34.08 2.85
N LYS A 144 0.11 -33.65 1.66
CA LYS A 144 0.84 -32.69 0.82
C LYS A 144 0.30 -31.28 0.94
N ALA A 145 1.23 -30.33 1.04
CA ALA A 145 0.92 -28.92 0.95
C ALA A 145 0.38 -28.56 -0.45
N PRO A 146 -0.70 -27.76 -0.54
CA PRO A 146 -1.17 -27.21 -1.81
C PRO A 146 -0.09 -26.39 -2.51
N GLN A 147 -0.17 -26.31 -3.84
CA GLN A 147 0.63 -25.35 -4.59
C GLN A 147 0.30 -23.92 -4.14
N PHE A 148 1.34 -23.13 -3.88
CA PHE A 148 1.22 -21.74 -3.44
C PHE A 148 1.80 -20.82 -4.50
N THR A 149 0.99 -19.89 -5.01
CA THR A 149 1.39 -18.91 -6.03
C THR A 149 0.96 -17.52 -5.56
N LEU A 150 1.93 -16.61 -5.44
CA LEU A 150 1.67 -15.19 -5.22
C LEU A 150 1.58 -14.51 -6.59
N VAL A 151 0.40 -13.95 -6.89
CA VAL A 151 0.18 -13.18 -8.12
C VAL A 151 0.67 -11.75 -7.91
N ASP A 152 1.34 -11.21 -8.92
CA ASP A 152 1.92 -9.87 -8.86
C ASP A 152 0.85 -8.79 -8.66
N SER A 153 1.17 -7.82 -7.80
CA SER A 153 0.39 -6.60 -7.62
C SER A 153 0.57 -5.64 -8.80
N ILE A 154 -0.38 -4.72 -8.96
CA ILE A 154 -0.32 -3.64 -9.95
C ILE A 154 -0.22 -2.28 -9.26
N LEU A 155 0.51 -1.34 -9.89
CA LEU A 155 0.55 0.05 -9.46
C LEU A 155 -0.44 0.87 -10.29
N VAL A 156 -1.36 1.56 -9.62
CA VAL A 156 -2.34 2.45 -10.25
C VAL A 156 -1.88 3.90 -10.08
N THR A 157 -1.60 4.57 -11.19
CA THR A 157 -1.17 5.99 -11.23
C THR A 157 -2.05 6.86 -12.12
N LYS A 158 -3.11 6.28 -12.70
CA LYS A 158 -4.12 6.89 -13.57
C LYS A 158 -5.30 5.94 -13.72
#